data_AF-A0A2H6G249-F1
#
_entry.id   AF-A0A2H6G249-F1
#
_cell.length_a   1.000
_cell.length_b   1.000
_cell.length_c   1.000
_cell.angle_alpha   90.00
_cell.angle_beta   90.00
_cell.angle_gamma   90.00
#
_symmetry.space_group_name_H-M   'P 1'
#
loop_
_entity.id
_entity.type
_entity.pdbx_description
1 polymer ?
#
loop_
_entity_poly.entity_id
_entity_poly.type
_entity_poly.pdbx_seq_one_letter_code
_entity_poly.pdbx_strand_id
1 'polypeptide(L)'
;MPIEEIIKLIDVLKWPIVVLILFFFSRKSILKFISQYGHVEINSNVANVLLKKLEVENNISSTQIKKLRGLTGHDLWALDAFIKQKNDSFKYIENFSATRKAMVYSFIEMGLLEVVGKGKGRYVEPTELSADIVKAANDLL
;
A
#
# COMPACT_ATOMS: atom_id res chain seq x y z
N MET A 1 -36.61 -40.83 -20.15
CA MET A 1 -35.74 -40.70 -18.96
C MET A 1 -36.63 -40.84 -17.74
N PRO A 2 -36.44 -41.88 -16.90
CA PRO A 2 -37.28 -42.07 -15.71
C PRO A 2 -37.11 -40.91 -14.74
N ILE A 3 -38.21 -40.46 -14.13
CA ILE A 3 -38.27 -39.29 -13.22
C ILE A 3 -37.26 -39.42 -12.07
N GLU A 4 -36.95 -40.64 -11.65
CA GLU A 4 -35.96 -40.97 -10.62
C GLU A 4 -34.51 -40.57 -10.98
N GLU A 5 -34.14 -40.64 -12.26
CA GLU A 5 -32.81 -40.20 -12.72
C GLU A 5 -32.67 -38.68 -12.69
N ILE A 6 -33.76 -37.96 -12.98
CA ILE A 6 -33.80 -36.49 -12.92
C ILE A 6 -33.67 -36.00 -11.48
N ILE A 7 -34.34 -36.68 -10.53
CA ILE A 7 -34.26 -36.34 -9.10
C ILE A 7 -32.85 -36.59 -8.55
N LYS A 8 -32.21 -37.71 -8.90
CA LYS A 8 -30.81 -37.97 -8.51
C LYS A 8 -29.84 -36.95 -9.10
N LEU A 9 -30.05 -36.54 -10.35
CA LEU A 9 -29.23 -35.50 -10.99
C LEU A 9 -29.38 -34.16 -10.25
N ILE A 10 -30.61 -33.78 -9.91
CA ILE A 10 -30.91 -32.58 -9.13
C ILE A 10 -30.23 -32.63 -7.74
N ASP A 11 -30.27 -33.77 -7.04
CA ASP A 11 -29.64 -33.92 -5.74
C ASP A 11 -28.10 -33.81 -5.78
N VAL A 12 -27.47 -34.33 -6.84
CA VAL A 12 -26.02 -34.20 -7.04
C VAL A 12 -25.63 -32.76 -7.40
N LEU A 13 -26.46 -32.05 -8.18
CA LEU A 13 -26.20 -30.66 -8.60
C LEU A 13 -26.49 -29.61 -7.51
N LYS A 14 -27.30 -29.93 -6.49
CA LYS A 14 -27.59 -29.01 -5.39
C LYS A 14 -26.32 -28.56 -4.65
N TRP A 15 -25.41 -29.48 -4.37
CA TRP A 15 -24.20 -29.19 -3.61
C TRP A 15 -23.22 -28.25 -4.34
N PRO A 16 -22.85 -28.49 -5.60
CA PRO A 16 -22.05 -27.55 -6.39
C PRO A 16 -22.66 -26.14 -6.47
N ILE A 17 -24.00 -26.05 -6.61
CA ILE A 17 -24.71 -24.77 -6.68
C ILE A 17 -24.64 -24.04 -5.33
N VAL A 18 -24.83 -24.74 -4.21
CA VAL A 18 -24.71 -24.16 -2.86
C VAL A 18 -23.29 -23.66 -2.60
N VAL A 19 -22.27 -24.41 -3.02
CA VAL A 19 -20.86 -23.99 -2.92
C VAL A 19 -20.60 -22.74 -3.76
N LEU A 20 -21.14 -22.66 -4.99
CA LEU A 20 -21.03 -21.48 -5.83
C LEU A 20 -21.74 -20.26 -5.23
N ILE A 21 -22.91 -20.44 -4.63
CA ILE A 21 -23.65 -19.36 -3.95
C ILE A 21 -22.84 -18.86 -2.74
N LEU A 22 -22.32 -19.78 -1.90
CA LEU A 22 -21.47 -19.40 -0.77
C LEU A 22 -20.21 -18.68 -1.23
N PHE A 23 -19.58 -19.10 -2.33
CA PHE A 23 -18.44 -18.41 -2.93
C PHE A 23 -18.82 -17.00 -3.42
N PHE A 24 -20.01 -16.83 -4.01
CA PHE A 24 -20.51 -15.52 -4.45
C PHE A 24 -20.82 -14.57 -3.29
N PHE A 25 -21.44 -15.06 -2.21
CA PHE A 25 -21.74 -14.27 -1.02
C PHE A 25 -20.48 -13.92 -0.23
N SER A 26 -19.51 -14.83 -0.18
CA SER A 26 -18.21 -14.58 0.45
C SER A 26 -17.25 -13.79 -0.45
N ARG A 27 -17.57 -13.55 -1.73
CA ARG A 27 -16.72 -12.78 -2.66
C ARG A 27 -16.33 -11.42 -2.12
N LYS A 28 -17.24 -10.70 -1.44
CA LYS A 28 -16.92 -9.41 -0.80
C LYS A 28 -15.96 -9.59 0.38
N SER A 29 -16.13 -10.62 1.21
CA SER A 29 -15.21 -10.92 2.32
C SER A 29 -13.86 -11.41 1.82
N ILE A 30 -13.81 -12.26 0.78
CA ILE A 30 -12.58 -12.73 0.14
C ILE A 30 -11.85 -11.57 -0.52
N LEU A 31 -12.54 -10.67 -1.23
CA LEU A 31 -11.93 -9.46 -1.76
C LEU A 31 -11.45 -8.53 -0.65
N LYS A 32 -12.17 -8.43 0.47
CA LYS A 32 -11.74 -7.67 1.64
C LYS A 32 -10.52 -8.31 2.30
N PHE A 33 -10.47 -9.64 2.36
CA PHE A 33 -9.37 -10.44 2.89
C PHE A 33 -8.14 -10.35 1.98
N ILE A 34 -8.30 -10.46 0.66
CA ILE A 34 -7.25 -10.22 -0.32
C ILE A 34 -6.84 -8.74 -0.33
N SER A 35 -7.72 -7.77 -0.04
CA SER A 35 -7.30 -6.37 0.11
C SER A 35 -6.60 -6.09 1.44
N GLN A 36 -6.89 -6.86 2.50
CA GLN A 36 -6.25 -6.74 3.80
C GLN A 36 -4.92 -7.51 3.87
N TYR A 37 -4.80 -8.63 3.16
CA TYR A 37 -3.65 -9.55 3.17
C TYR A 37 -2.95 -9.67 1.83
N GLY A 38 -3.44 -9.01 0.78
CA GLY A 38 -2.70 -8.73 -0.46
C GLY A 38 -1.65 -7.67 -0.21
N HIS A 39 -0.86 -7.88 0.84
CA HIS A 39 0.46 -7.32 0.96
C HIS A 39 1.27 -8.05 -0.09
N VAL A 40 1.17 -7.55 -1.33
CA VAL A 40 2.15 -7.86 -2.34
C VAL A 40 3.45 -7.31 -1.76
N GLU A 41 4.26 -8.20 -1.17
CA GLU A 41 5.69 -7.96 -1.06
C GLU A 41 6.09 -7.50 -2.45
N ILE A 42 6.34 -6.20 -2.57
CA ILE A 42 6.81 -5.61 -3.81
C ILE A 42 8.16 -6.29 -4.03
N ASN A 43 8.11 -7.36 -4.82
CA ASN A 43 9.27 -8.13 -5.23
C ASN A 43 10.30 -7.09 -5.66
N SER A 44 11.55 -7.19 -5.20
CA SER A 44 12.58 -6.13 -5.35
C SER A 44 12.68 -5.57 -6.78
N ASN A 45 12.26 -6.35 -7.76
CA ASN A 45 12.11 -5.98 -9.16
C ASN A 45 11.09 -4.84 -9.43
N VAL A 46 9.91 -4.85 -8.79
CA VAL A 46 8.86 -3.82 -8.97
C VAL A 46 9.29 -2.49 -8.33
N ALA A 47 9.94 -2.51 -7.17
CA ALA A 47 10.53 -1.32 -6.57
C ALA A 47 11.61 -0.70 -7.47
N ASN A 48 12.45 -1.52 -8.09
CA ASN A 48 13.44 -1.06 -9.07
C ASN A 48 12.79 -0.48 -10.34
N VAL A 49 11.70 -1.06 -10.83
CA VAL A 49 10.94 -0.51 -11.97
C VAL A 49 10.34 0.85 -11.61
N LEU A 50 9.83 1.00 -10.40
CA LEU A 50 9.29 2.25 -9.85
C LEU A 50 10.37 3.34 -9.79
N LEU A 51 11.53 3.01 -9.20
CA LEU A 51 12.68 3.92 -9.12
C LEU A 51 13.21 4.31 -10.50
N LYS A 52 13.21 3.38 -11.46
CA LYS A 52 13.63 3.64 -12.84
C LYS A 52 12.61 4.51 -13.60
N LYS A 53 11.31 4.32 -13.35
CA LYS A 53 10.26 5.20 -13.89
C LYS A 53 10.44 6.63 -13.36
N LEU A 54 10.68 6.77 -12.06
CA LEU A 54 10.94 8.05 -11.40
C LEU A 54 12.25 8.72 -11.87
N GLU A 55 13.28 7.95 -12.19
CA GLU A 55 14.52 8.46 -12.82
C GLU A 55 14.25 9.11 -14.18
N VAL A 56 13.43 8.46 -15.00
CA VAL A 56 13.14 8.88 -16.37
C VAL A 56 12.11 10.01 -16.43
N GLU A 57 11.09 9.96 -15.56
CA GLU A 57 9.94 10.89 -15.62
C GLU A 57 10.17 12.17 -14.81
N ASN A 58 10.86 12.11 -13.66
CA ASN A 58 10.93 13.23 -12.71
C ASN A 58 12.32 13.85 -12.55
N ASN A 59 13.30 13.49 -13.40
CA ASN A 59 14.67 14.03 -13.36
C ASN A 59 15.30 14.00 -11.94
N ILE A 60 14.98 12.99 -11.15
CA ILE A 60 15.50 12.86 -9.79
C ILE A 60 17.00 12.57 -9.87
N SER A 61 17.80 13.23 -9.03
CA SER A 61 19.25 13.02 -9.03
C SER A 61 19.59 11.56 -8.70
N SER A 62 20.62 11.02 -9.36
CA SER A 62 21.10 9.65 -9.12
C SER A 62 21.50 9.41 -7.65
N THR A 63 21.94 10.46 -6.94
CA THR A 63 22.22 10.45 -5.51
C THR A 63 20.96 10.27 -4.66
N GLN A 64 19.85 10.92 -5.01
CA GLN A 64 18.56 10.70 -4.36
C GLN A 64 18.04 9.29 -4.64
N ILE A 65 18.16 8.78 -5.86
CA ILE A 65 17.75 7.40 -6.19
C ILE A 65 18.49 6.38 -5.33
N LYS A 66 19.79 6.56 -5.07
CA LYS A 66 20.53 5.66 -4.17
C LYS A 66 19.95 5.63 -2.76
N LYS A 67 19.47 6.76 -2.24
CA LYS A 67 18.81 6.82 -0.93
C LYS A 67 17.45 6.11 -0.95
N LEU A 68 16.76 6.16 -2.08
CA LEU A 68 15.46 5.53 -2.28
C LEU A 68 15.54 4.02 -2.57
N ARG A 69 16.71 3.46 -2.92
CA ARG A 69 16.90 2.01 -3.16
C ARG A 69 16.59 1.11 -1.96
N GLY A 70 16.49 1.68 -0.76
CA GLY A 70 16.09 0.97 0.45
C GLY A 70 14.58 0.94 0.70
N LEU A 71 13.76 1.62 -0.12
CA LEU A 71 12.31 1.66 0.05
C LEU A 71 11.70 0.29 -0.20
N THR A 72 10.98 -0.20 0.81
CA THR A 72 10.16 -1.40 0.71
C THR A 72 8.71 -1.06 0.36
N GLY A 73 7.91 -2.05 -0.05
CA GLY A 73 6.47 -1.84 -0.24
C GLY A 73 5.75 -1.38 1.04
N HIS A 74 6.22 -1.84 2.21
CA HIS A 74 5.70 -1.38 3.49
C HIS A 74 5.96 0.12 3.70
N ASP A 75 7.14 0.61 3.31
CA ASP A 75 7.48 2.02 3.43
C ASP A 75 6.64 2.90 2.52
N LEU A 76 6.39 2.44 1.29
CA LEU A 76 5.50 3.13 0.34
C LEU A 76 4.07 3.21 0.88
N TRP A 77 3.57 2.12 1.45
CA TRP A 77 2.25 2.11 2.08
C TRP A 77 2.18 3.02 3.31
N ALA A 78 3.22 3.01 4.15
CA ALA A 78 3.31 3.88 5.30
C ALA A 78 3.36 5.37 4.89
N LEU A 79 4.07 5.67 3.80
CA LEU A 79 4.13 7.01 3.22
C LEU A 79 2.77 7.45 2.66
N ASP A 80 2.08 6.58 1.90
CA ASP A 80 0.72 6.85 1.40
C ASP A 80 -0.28 7.09 2.54
N ALA A 81 -0.24 6.25 3.58
CA ALA A 81 -1.05 6.40 4.77
C ALA A 81 -0.74 7.72 5.51
N PHE A 82 0.53 8.14 5.54
CA PHE A 82 0.95 9.42 6.12
C PHE A 82 0.38 10.61 5.32
N ILE A 83 0.49 10.59 3.99
CA ILE A 83 -0.03 11.66 3.11
C ILE A 83 -1.55 11.79 3.22
N LYS A 84 -2.27 10.66 3.26
CA LYS A 84 -3.74 10.64 3.33
C LYS A 84 -4.29 10.97 4.71
N GLN A 85 -3.44 11.04 5.75
CA GLN A 85 -3.89 11.25 7.12
C GLN A 85 -4.38 12.69 7.33
N LYS A 86 -5.70 12.83 7.57
CA LYS A 86 -6.34 14.14 7.77
C LYS A 86 -6.15 14.74 9.17
N ASN A 87 -5.67 13.95 10.12
CA ASN A 87 -5.51 14.39 11.49
C ASN A 87 -4.13 15.02 11.70
N ASP A 88 -4.10 16.34 11.93
CA ASP A 88 -2.85 17.09 12.13
C ASP A 88 -2.05 16.65 13.37
N SER A 89 -2.69 16.02 14.37
CA SER A 89 -1.97 15.49 15.53
C SER A 89 -0.93 14.43 15.16
N PHE A 90 -1.11 13.77 14.00
CA PHE A 90 -0.23 12.76 13.43
C PHE A 90 0.92 13.33 12.62
N LYS A 91 1.04 14.67 12.53
CA LYS A 91 2.17 15.35 11.89
C LYS A 91 3.21 15.82 12.92
N TYR A 92 2.80 16.06 14.17
CA TYR A 92 3.71 16.53 15.22
C TYR A 92 4.65 15.44 15.72
N ILE A 93 5.96 15.68 15.62
CA ILE A 93 7.01 14.71 15.95
C ILE A 93 6.93 14.28 17.43
N GLU A 94 6.47 15.16 18.30
CA GLU A 94 6.34 14.90 19.74
C GLU A 94 5.36 13.76 20.03
N ASN A 95 4.33 13.59 19.20
CA ASN A 95 3.29 12.58 19.36
C ASN A 95 3.67 11.22 18.79
N PHE A 96 4.86 11.07 18.22
CA PHE A 96 5.28 9.81 17.59
C PHE A 96 5.86 8.83 18.61
N SER A 97 5.46 7.57 18.49
CA SER A 97 6.14 6.45 19.14
C SER A 97 7.59 6.34 18.65
N ALA A 98 8.45 5.65 19.41
CA ALA A 98 9.87 5.48 19.04
C ALA A 98 10.03 4.86 17.64
N THR A 99 9.27 3.81 17.33
CA THR A 99 9.28 3.16 16.01
C THR A 99 8.84 4.09 14.90
N ARG A 100 7.79 4.89 15.14
CA ARG A 100 7.30 5.86 14.15
C ARG A 100 8.29 7.00 13.92
N LYS A 101 9.00 7.45 14.97
CA LYS A 101 10.09 8.42 14.84
C LYS A 101 11.19 7.90 13.91
N ALA A 102 11.64 6.65 14.11
CA ALA A 102 12.67 6.05 13.26
C ALA A 102 12.27 6.01 11.77
N MET A 103 11.02 5.59 11.49
CA MET A 103 10.47 5.59 10.13
C MET A 103 10.41 7.00 9.53
N VAL A 104 9.89 7.97 10.28
CA VAL A 104 9.78 9.36 9.81
C VAL A 104 11.16 9.97 9.56
N TYR A 105 12.14 9.72 10.42
CA TYR A 105 13.51 10.18 10.19
C TYR A 105 14.14 9.54 8.95
N SER A 106 13.89 8.25 8.71
CA SER A 106 14.30 7.59 7.46
C SER A 106 13.72 8.30 6.24
N PHE A 107 12.42 8.65 6.27
CA PHE A 107 11.79 9.40 5.19
C PHE A 107 12.34 10.82 5.02
N ILE A 108 12.72 11.48 6.11
CA ILE A 108 13.39 12.79 6.05
C ILE A 108 14.78 12.66 5.41
N GLU A 109 15.57 11.65 5.79
CA GLU A 109 16.90 11.41 5.19
C GLU A 109 16.83 11.11 3.69
N MET A 110 15.76 10.43 3.27
CA MET A 110 15.43 10.15 1.87
C MET A 110 14.88 11.36 1.10
N GLY A 111 14.54 12.47 1.78
CA GLY A 111 13.97 13.67 1.18
C GLY A 111 12.47 13.53 0.82
N LEU A 112 11.80 12.54 1.40
CA LEU A 112 10.36 12.29 1.22
C LEU A 112 9.55 13.18 2.15
N LEU A 113 10.05 13.39 3.36
CA LEU A 113 9.40 14.24 4.34
C LEU A 113 10.32 15.41 4.71
N GLU A 114 9.73 16.53 5.11
CA GLU A 114 10.46 17.68 5.63
C GLU A 114 9.95 18.09 7.00
N VAL A 115 10.85 18.57 7.85
CA VAL A 115 10.50 19.07 9.18
C VAL A 115 10.15 20.55 9.06
N VAL A 116 8.92 20.88 9.42
CA VAL A 116 8.40 22.24 9.43
C VAL A 116 8.21 22.71 10.88
N GLY A 117 8.50 24.00 11.12
CA GLY A 117 8.43 24.61 12.45
C GLY A 117 9.71 24.45 13.28
N LYS A 118 9.71 25.04 14.49
CA LYS A 118 10.83 25.02 15.44
C LYS A 118 10.34 24.72 16.87
N GLY A 119 11.20 24.12 17.69
CA GLY A 119 10.90 23.84 19.10
C GLY A 119 9.75 22.85 19.30
N LYS A 120 8.77 23.23 20.15
CA LYS A 120 7.61 22.40 20.53
C LYS A 120 6.49 22.31 19.47
N GLY A 121 6.66 23.02 18.35
CA GLY A 121 5.73 22.98 17.23
C GLY A 121 6.30 22.30 15.99
N ARG A 122 7.29 21.40 16.14
CA ARG A 122 7.88 20.69 15.00
C ARG A 122 6.93 19.62 14.50
N TYR A 123 6.56 19.74 13.23
CA TYR A 123 5.75 18.78 12.52
C TYR A 123 6.43 18.40 11.21
N VAL A 124 5.86 17.40 10.55
CA VAL A 124 6.43 16.82 9.34
C VAL A 124 5.41 16.92 8.22
N GLU A 125 5.87 17.36 7.05
CA GLU A 125 5.06 17.45 5.83
C GLU A 125 5.68 16.61 4.71
N PRO A 126 4.84 16.07 3.81
CA PRO A 126 5.33 15.40 2.60
C PRO A 126 5.88 16.40 1.59
N THR A 127 7.01 16.06 0.99
CA THR A 127 7.58 16.79 -0.14
C THR A 127 6.85 16.44 -1.45
N GLU A 128 7.09 17.21 -2.51
CA GLU A 128 6.59 16.89 -3.86
C GLU A 128 7.03 15.48 -4.31
N LEU A 129 8.27 15.11 -3.98
CA LEU A 129 8.83 13.79 -4.28
C LEU A 129 8.01 12.65 -3.63
N SER A 130 7.47 12.87 -2.43
CA SER A 130 6.59 11.87 -1.80
C SER A 130 5.31 11.65 -2.57
N ALA A 131 4.68 12.73 -3.06
CA ALA A 131 3.47 12.62 -3.85
C ALA A 131 3.74 11.88 -5.16
N ASP A 132 4.86 12.18 -5.82
CA ASP A 132 5.26 11.53 -7.07
C ASP A 132 5.55 10.04 -6.89
N ILE A 133 6.27 9.66 -5.84
CA ILE A 133 6.57 8.27 -5.52
C ILE A 133 5.30 7.48 -5.21
N VAL A 134 4.41 8.04 -4.40
CA VAL A 134 3.15 7.37 -4.04
C VAL A 134 2.23 7.25 -5.26
N LYS A 135 2.19 8.25 -6.13
CA LYS A 135 1.46 8.19 -7.40
C LYS A 135 2.03 7.10 -8.31
N ALA A 136 3.35 7.09 -8.51
CA ALA A 136 4.02 6.08 -9.33
C ALA A 136 3.83 4.65 -8.78
N ALA A 137 3.75 4.49 -7.45
CA ALA A 137 3.44 3.21 -6.81
C ALA A 137 2.01 2.77 -7.05
N ASN A 138 1.03 3.67 -6.91
CA ASN A 138 -0.38 3.37 -7.14
C ASN A 138 -0.67 3.04 -8.62
N ASP A 139 0.05 3.64 -9.56
CA ASP A 139 -0.11 3.35 -11.00
C ASP A 139 0.40 1.96 -11.42
N LEU A 140 1.21 1.30 -10.57
CA LEU A 140 1.79 -0.03 -10.83
C LEU A 140 1.04 -1.18 -10.17
N LEU A 141 0.12 -0.90 -9.24
CA LEU A 141 -0.68 -1.87 -8.49
C LEU A 141 -2.08 -2.01 -9.07
#